data_AF-A0A6M1SIG1-F1
#
_entry.id   AF-A0A6M1SIG1-F1
#
_cell.length_a   1.000
_cell.length_b   1.000
_cell.length_c   1.000
_cell.angle_alpha   90.00
_cell.angle_beta   90.00
_cell.angle_gamma   90.00
#
_symmetry.space_group_name_H-M   'P 1'
#
loop_
_entity.id
_entity.type
_entity.pdbx_description
1 polymer ?
#
loop_
_entity_poly.entity_id
_entity_poly.type
_entity_poly.pdbx_seq_one_letter_code
_entity_poly.pdbx_strand_id
1 'polypeptide(L)'
;MHDQLIEELIQLFTQLPNHSVQRIYRTLLLTGTNAKDGNYQSWGSKELESMSKDQLRDLIKEKRVLLNAEKVKYWWVNRNS
;
A
#
# COMPACT_ATOMS: atom_id res chain seq x y z
N MET A 1 -0.58 16.87 -7.51
CA MET A 1 0.05 15.73 -8.23
C MET A 1 0.85 14.83 -7.29
N HIS A 2 1.64 15.38 -6.35
CA HIS A 2 2.30 14.59 -5.30
C HIS A 2 1.27 14.06 -4.27
N ASP A 3 0.38 14.95 -3.79
CA ASP A 3 -0.76 14.57 -2.92
C ASP A 3 -1.68 13.50 -3.53
N GLN A 4 -1.86 13.51 -4.85
CA GLN A 4 -2.68 12.50 -5.54
C GLN A 4 -2.06 11.10 -5.46
N LEU A 5 -0.74 10.99 -5.48
CA LEU A 5 -0.04 9.71 -5.33
C LEU A 5 -0.14 9.21 -3.88
N ILE A 6 -0.07 10.12 -2.91
CA ILE A 6 -0.24 9.78 -1.49
C ILE A 6 -1.68 9.31 -1.22
N GLU A 7 -2.69 9.98 -1.77
CA GLU A 7 -4.09 9.55 -1.66
C GLU A 7 -4.32 8.19 -2.34
N GLU A 8 -3.70 7.95 -3.51
CA GLU A 8 -3.75 6.63 -4.15
C GLU A 8 -3.11 5.54 -3.28
N LEU A 9 -1.95 5.82 -2.66
CA LEU A 9 -1.34 4.90 -1.70
C LEU A 9 -2.26 4.59 -0.52
N ILE A 10 -2.89 5.61 0.07
CA ILE A 10 -3.85 5.43 1.16
C ILE A 10 -4.99 4.50 0.72
N GLN A 11 -5.58 4.74 -0.46
CA GLN A 11 -6.65 3.90 -0.99
C GLN A 11 -6.20 2.46 -1.27
N LEU A 12 -4.95 2.23 -1.67
CA LEU A 12 -4.42 0.88 -1.85
C LEU A 12 -4.24 0.17 -0.51
N PHE A 13 -3.71 0.85 0.50
CA PHE A 13 -3.48 0.29 1.83
C PHE A 13 -4.78 -0.09 2.54
N THR A 14 -5.91 0.60 2.29
CA THR A 14 -7.21 0.22 2.86
C THR A 14 -7.84 -1.01 2.21
N GLN A 15 -7.43 -1.34 0.98
CA GLN A 15 -7.93 -2.51 0.25
C GLN A 15 -7.08 -3.77 0.46
N LEU A 16 -5.85 -3.61 0.92
CA LEU A 16 -4.91 -4.71 1.09
C LEU A 16 -5.07 -5.37 2.46
N PRO A 17 -5.16 -6.71 2.53
CA PRO A 17 -5.07 -7.42 3.80
C PRO A 17 -3.69 -7.19 4.44
N ASN A 18 -3.63 -7.21 5.77
CA ASN A 18 -2.41 -6.98 6.56
C ASN A 18 -1.74 -5.62 6.33
N HIS A 19 -2.44 -4.68 5.71
CA HIS A 19 -2.04 -3.28 5.59
C HIS A 19 -2.92 -2.42 6.49
N SER A 20 -2.38 -1.31 6.97
CA SER A 20 -3.11 -0.37 7.82
C SER A 20 -2.73 1.07 7.50
N VAL A 21 -3.72 1.94 7.67
CA VAL A 21 -3.57 3.40 7.58
C VAL A 21 -3.86 3.95 8.97
N GLN A 22 -2.88 4.60 9.57
CA GLN A 22 -3.05 5.28 10.86
C GLN A 22 -2.89 6.78 10.67
N ARG A 23 -3.82 7.55 11.26
CA ARG A 23 -3.73 9.01 11.33
C ARG A 23 -3.66 9.39 12.81
N ILE A 24 -2.47 9.77 13.26
CA ILE A 24 -2.22 10.18 14.65
C ILE A 24 -1.97 11.68 14.64
N TYR A 25 -2.93 12.45 15.15
CA TYR A 25 -2.99 13.91 15.01
C TYR A 25 -2.89 14.35 13.54
N ARG A 26 -1.73 14.90 13.14
CA ARG A 26 -1.44 15.38 11.77
C ARG A 26 -0.48 14.45 11.01
N THR A 27 -0.14 13.31 11.59
CA THR A 27 0.83 12.38 11.01
C THR A 27 0.10 11.20 10.39
N LEU A 28 0.34 10.98 9.10
CA LEU A 28 -0.03 9.76 8.41
C LEU A 28 1.06 8.71 8.64
N LEU A 29 0.65 7.48 8.91
CA LEU A 29 1.51 6.30 8.94
C LEU A 29 0.84 5.20 8.12
N LEU A 30 1.55 4.72 7.10
CA LEU A 30 1.16 3.59 6.29
C LEU A 30 2.00 2.39 6.73
N THR A 31 1.38 1.29 7.14
CA THR A 31 2.11 0.07 7.53
C THR A 31 1.59 -1.10 6.71
N GLY A 32 2.48 -1.90 6.13
CA GLY A 32 2.08 -3.00 5.28
C GLY A 32 3.23 -3.91 4.87
N THR A 33 2.92 -4.98 4.14
CA THR A 33 3.93 -5.96 3.71
C THR A 33 4.54 -5.59 2.36
N ASN A 34 5.82 -5.89 2.18
CA ASN A 34 6.51 -5.74 0.90
C ASN A 34 6.18 -6.92 -0.03
N ALA A 35 5.96 -6.65 -1.31
CA ALA A 35 5.61 -7.68 -2.29
C ALA A 35 6.72 -8.69 -2.59
N LYS A 36 7.99 -8.31 -2.38
CA LYS A 36 9.15 -9.12 -2.75
C LYS A 36 9.52 -10.14 -1.69
N ASP A 37 9.46 -9.75 -0.42
CA ASP A 37 9.96 -10.56 0.70
C ASP A 37 8.90 -10.85 1.77
N GLY A 38 7.72 -10.22 1.70
CA GLY A 38 6.64 -10.37 2.68
C GLY A 38 6.89 -9.66 4.02
N ASN A 39 8.00 -8.94 4.17
CA ASN A 39 8.34 -8.26 5.42
C ASN A 39 7.48 -7.02 5.64
N TYR A 40 7.18 -6.72 6.91
CA TYR A 40 6.47 -5.50 7.29
C TYR A 40 7.36 -4.27 7.15
N GLN A 41 6.79 -3.22 6.57
CA GLN A 41 7.41 -1.92 6.38
C GLN A 41 6.40 -0.83 6.75
N SER A 42 6.93 0.29 7.23
CA SER A 42 6.14 1.44 7.64
C SER A 42 6.67 2.71 7.01
N TRP A 43 5.78 3.57 6.52
CA TRP A 43 6.08 4.83 5.87
C TRP A 43 5.33 5.97 6.54
N GLY A 44 6.05 6.93 7.10
CA GLY A 44 5.47 8.13 7.73
C GLY A 44 5.20 9.25 6.73
N SER A 45 4.34 10.21 7.07
CA SER A 45 4.01 11.35 6.20
C SER A 45 5.25 12.10 5.70
N LYS A 46 6.20 12.41 6.60
CA LYS A 46 7.45 13.10 6.23
C LYS A 46 8.33 12.31 5.26
N GLU A 47 8.30 10.99 5.34
CA GLU A 47 9.05 10.11 4.44
C GLU A 47 8.36 10.05 3.08
N LEU A 48 7.04 9.89 3.06
CA LEU A 48 6.24 9.90 1.84
C LEU A 48 6.36 11.25 1.10
N GLU A 49 6.35 12.36 1.84
CA GLU A 49 6.53 13.71 1.32
C GLU A 49 7.95 13.94 0.77
N SER A 50 8.97 13.29 1.35
CA SER A 50 10.37 13.41 0.88
C SER A 50 10.70 12.50 -0.30
N MET A 51 9.88 11.47 -0.56
CA MET A 51 10.03 10.62 -1.73
C MET A 51 9.83 11.41 -3.04
N SER A 52 10.64 11.08 -4.02
CA SER A 52 10.43 11.54 -5.39
C SER A 52 9.13 10.95 -5.96
N LYS A 53 8.58 11.59 -6.98
CA LYS A 53 7.37 11.09 -7.67
C LYS A 53 7.55 9.68 -8.21
N ASP A 54 8.75 9.35 -8.69
CA ASP A 54 9.02 8.03 -9.26
C ASP A 54 9.10 6.97 -8.15
N GLN A 55 9.67 7.30 -6.99
CA GLN A 55 9.66 6.42 -5.81
C GLN A 55 8.22 6.12 -5.34
N LEU A 56 7.35 7.14 -5.30
CA LEU A 56 5.95 6.96 -4.95
C LEU A 56 5.20 6.10 -5.98
N ARG A 57 5.46 6.31 -7.27
CA ARG A 57 4.86 5.50 -8.35
C ARG A 57 5.31 4.04 -8.28
N ASP A 58 6.57 3.79 -7.98
CA ASP A 58 7.08 2.43 -7.80
C ASP A 58 6.44 1.74 -6.61
N LEU A 59 6.27 2.46 -5.48
CA LEU A 59 5.55 1.94 -4.32
C LEU A 59 4.08 1.63 -4.64
N ILE A 60 3.39 2.53 -5.33
CA ILE A 60 2.00 2.32 -5.81
C ILE A 60 1.93 1.07 -6.69
N LYS A 61 2.85 0.93 -7.64
CA LYS A 61 2.91 -0.22 -8.55
C LYS A 61 3.10 -1.51 -7.77
N GLU A 62 3.99 -1.53 -6.78
CA GLU A 62 4.19 -2.66 -5.89
C GLU A 62 2.89 -3.04 -5.16
N LYS A 63 2.18 -2.07 -4.56
CA LYS A 63 0.94 -2.33 -3.82
C LYS A 63 -0.22 -2.74 -4.72
N ARG A 64 -0.28 -2.26 -5.96
CA ARG A 64 -1.24 -2.74 -6.97
C ARG A 64 -1.00 -4.20 -7.34
N VAL A 65 0.25 -4.63 -7.47
CA VAL A 65 0.59 -6.04 -7.72
C VAL A 65 0.12 -6.93 -6.58
N LEU A 66 0.36 -6.52 -5.32
CA LEU A 66 -0.16 -7.23 -4.14
C LEU A 66 -1.69 -7.33 -4.17
N LEU A 67 -2.38 -6.23 -4.46
CA LEU A 67 -3.83 -6.20 -4.46
C LEU A 67 -4.42 -7.15 -5.52
N ASN A 68 -3.79 -7.20 -6.69
CA ASN A 68 -4.19 -8.12 -7.75
C ASN A 68 -3.91 -9.59 -7.37
N ALA A 69 -2.78 -9.87 -6.73
CA ALA A 69 -2.46 -11.22 -6.24
C ALA A 69 -3.49 -11.70 -5.20
N GLU A 70 -3.88 -10.82 -4.27
CA GLU A 70 -4.91 -11.13 -3.26
C GLU A 70 -6.29 -11.37 -3.90
N LYS A 71 -6.68 -10.57 -4.92
CA LYS A 71 -7.92 -10.79 -5.67
C LYS A 71 -7.94 -12.14 -6.37
N VAL A 72 -6.82 -12.54 -7.00
CA VAL A 72 -6.70 -13.85 -7.65
C VAL A 72 -6.81 -14.98 -6.64
N LYS A 73 -6.12 -14.86 -5.50
CA LYS A 73 -6.17 -15.85 -4.40
C LYS A 73 -7.60 -16.01 -3.87
N TYR A 74 -8.29 -14.89 -3.60
CA TYR A 74 -9.67 -14.90 -3.14
C TYR A 74 -10.60 -15.58 -4.15
N TRP A 75 -10.49 -15.25 -5.44
CA TRP A 75 -11.30 -15.89 -6.48
C TRP A 75 -11.04 -17.39 -6.58
N TRP A 76 -9.78 -17.83 -6.47
CA TRP A 76 -9.41 -19.23 -6.55
C TRP A 76 -9.98 -20.05 -5.38
N VAL A 77 -9.94 -19.50 -4.16
CA VAL A 77 -10.53 -20.14 -2.97
C VAL A 77 -12.04 -20.26 -3.13
N ASN A 78 -12.75 -19.19 -3.49
CA ASN A 78 -14.22 -19.23 -3.61
C ASN A 78 -14.72 -20.08 -4.79
N ARG A 79 -13.93 -20.26 -5.84
CA ARG A 79 -14.30 -21.13 -6.97
C ARG A 79 -14.18 -22.63 -6.64
N ASN A 80 -13.31 -22.98 -5.70
CA ASN A 80 -13.00 -24.36 -5.33
C ASN A 80 -13.49 -24.75 -3.91
N SER A 81 -14.31 -23.90 -3.28
CA SER A 81 -14.96 -24.15 -2.00
C SER A 81 -16.38 -24.69 -2.18
#